data_AF-A0A4R0K8C5-F1
#
_entry.id   AF-A0A4R0K8C5-F1
#
_cell.length_a   1.000
_cell.length_b   1.000
_cell.length_c   1.000
_cell.angle_alpha   90.00
_cell.angle_beta   90.00
_cell.angle_gamma   90.00
#
_symmetry.space_group_name_H-M   'P 1'
#
loop_
_entity.id
_entity.type
_entity.pdbx_description
1 polymer ?
#
loop_
_entity_poly.entity_id
_entity_poly.type
_entity_poly.pdbx_seq_one_letter_code
_entity_poly.pdbx_strand_id
1 'polypeptide(L)'
;MPWRYPHRLVKPYVITARGRQWDDHMVEVAQATATRQLEFDDAMGALGLAVVVLHLGDDAMYLVVQSWAKDFQSRLSIFSGMEADDLRPAPIGAGACVWEQEVLSHERASYVTHILGAGVDIDAWLDDALDTRPQPKLDGIPSGT
;
A
#
# COMPACT_ATOMS: atom_id res chain seq x y z
N MET A 1 6.43 -0.44 -9.95
CA MET A 1 6.22 0.70 -10.86
C MET A 1 4.94 1.40 -10.45
N PRO A 2 4.91 2.73 -10.34
CA PRO A 2 3.71 3.46 -9.95
C PRO A 2 2.58 3.27 -10.96
N TRP A 3 1.34 3.15 -10.47
CA TRP A 3 0.17 3.16 -11.33
C TRP A 3 -0.20 4.61 -11.66
N ARG A 4 -0.38 4.89 -12.94
CA ARG A 4 -0.71 6.22 -13.45
C ARG A 4 -2.09 6.19 -14.09
N TYR A 5 -3.01 6.94 -13.52
CA TYR A 5 -4.34 7.21 -14.06
C TYR A 5 -4.45 8.71 -14.41
N PRO A 6 -5.43 9.14 -15.23
CA PRO A 6 -5.53 10.54 -15.66
C PRO A 6 -5.52 11.58 -14.53
N HIS A 7 -6.05 11.24 -13.35
CA HIS A 7 -6.15 12.14 -12.20
C HIS A 7 -5.57 11.53 -10.91
N ARG A 8 -4.76 10.48 -11.03
CA ARG A 8 -4.26 9.75 -9.86
C ARG A 8 -2.91 9.10 -10.10
N LEU A 9 -2.06 9.18 -9.10
CA LEU A 9 -0.79 8.49 -8.99
C LEU A 9 -0.82 7.57 -7.77
N VAL A 10 -0.43 6.31 -7.96
CA VAL A 10 -0.44 5.30 -6.90
C VAL A 10 0.93 4.65 -6.81
N LYS A 11 1.48 4.56 -5.59
CA LYS A 11 2.69 3.79 -5.31
C LYS A 11 2.29 2.40 -4.78
N PRO A 12 2.47 1.33 -5.58
CA PRO A 12 2.20 -0.02 -5.13
C PRO A 12 3.40 -0.62 -4.39
N TYR A 13 3.11 -1.33 -3.32
CA TYR A 13 4.05 -2.08 -2.50
C TYR A 13 3.57 -3.51 -2.36
N VAL A 14 4.53 -4.42 -2.18
CA VAL A 14 4.22 -5.81 -1.85
C VAL A 14 5.03 -6.23 -0.63
N ILE A 15 4.37 -6.83 0.35
CA ILE A 15 4.96 -7.44 1.53
C ILE A 15 4.65 -8.93 1.46
N THR A 16 5.63 -9.79 1.72
CA THR A 16 5.43 -11.24 1.70
C THR A 16 5.99 -11.87 2.96
N ALA A 17 5.19 -12.71 3.61
CA ALA A 17 5.68 -13.69 4.56
C ALA A 17 6.68 -14.64 3.88
N ARG A 18 7.46 -15.34 4.70
CA ARG A 18 8.62 -16.10 4.23
C ARG A 18 8.19 -17.17 3.21
N GLY A 19 8.76 -17.12 2.01
CA GLY A 19 8.53 -18.11 0.96
C GLY A 19 7.21 -17.95 0.21
N ARG A 20 6.37 -16.97 0.58
CA ARG A 20 5.20 -16.61 -0.21
C ARG A 20 5.62 -15.89 -1.48
N GLN A 21 4.89 -16.15 -2.55
CA GLN A 21 5.03 -15.50 -3.86
C GLN A 21 3.62 -15.07 -4.28
N TRP A 22 3.55 -14.03 -5.10
CA TRP A 22 2.32 -13.68 -5.82
C TRP A 22 2.39 -14.22 -7.25
N ASP A 23 1.23 -14.40 -7.84
CA ASP A 23 1.07 -14.61 -9.28
C ASP A 23 0.36 -13.41 -9.93
N ASP A 24 0.21 -13.46 -11.25
CA ASP A 24 -0.42 -12.38 -12.02
C ASP A 24 -1.89 -12.20 -11.63
N HIS A 25 -2.60 -13.28 -11.32
CA HIS A 25 -4.02 -13.23 -10.90
C HIS A 25 -4.19 -12.49 -9.58
N MET A 26 -3.35 -12.78 -8.58
CA MET A 26 -3.35 -12.07 -7.30
C MET A 26 -3.12 -10.56 -7.49
N VAL A 27 -2.20 -10.19 -8.38
CA VAL A 27 -1.91 -8.78 -8.70
C VAL A 27 -3.10 -8.12 -9.39
N GLU A 28 -3.72 -8.79 -10.37
CA GLU A 28 -4.89 -8.28 -11.09
C GLU A 28 -6.08 -8.04 -10.14
N VAL A 29 -6.40 -9.01 -9.27
CA VAL A 29 -7.50 -8.90 -8.32
C VAL A 29 -7.22 -7.82 -7.26
N ALA A 30 -5.99 -7.73 -6.76
CA ALA A 30 -5.57 -6.68 -5.84
C ALA A 30 -5.69 -5.29 -6.49
N GLN A 31 -5.21 -5.14 -7.73
CA GLN A 31 -5.29 -3.88 -8.47
C GLN A 31 -6.74 -3.48 -8.77
N ALA A 32 -7.60 -4.43 -9.17
CA ALA A 32 -9.02 -4.16 -9.42
C ALA A 32 -9.76 -3.75 -8.14
N THR A 33 -9.46 -4.40 -7.01
CA THR A 33 -10.05 -4.07 -5.70
C THR A 33 -9.56 -2.70 -5.22
N ALA A 34 -8.26 -2.43 -5.32
CA ALA A 34 -7.70 -1.13 -4.98
C ALA A 34 -8.30 -0.03 -5.86
N THR A 35 -8.42 -0.24 -7.18
CA THR A 35 -8.96 0.75 -8.12
C THR A 35 -10.39 1.15 -7.73
N ARG A 36 -11.26 0.19 -7.38
CA ARG A 36 -12.62 0.50 -6.91
C ARG A 36 -12.63 1.34 -5.62
N GLN A 37 -11.77 1.03 -4.67
CA GLN A 37 -11.66 1.81 -3.43
C GLN A 37 -11.12 3.21 -3.69
N LEU A 38 -10.13 3.31 -4.57
CA LEU A 38 -9.52 4.56 -5.02
C LEU A 38 -10.56 5.47 -5.72
N GLU A 39 -11.41 4.93 -6.59
CA GLU A 39 -12.54 5.67 -7.20
C GLU A 39 -13.50 6.22 -6.14
N PHE A 40 -13.82 5.42 -5.12
CA PHE A 40 -14.62 5.88 -4.00
C PHE A 40 -13.92 7.01 -3.21
N ASP A 41 -12.62 6.88 -2.94
CA ASP A 41 -11.87 7.90 -2.21
C ASP A 41 -11.78 9.23 -2.98
N ASP A 42 -11.67 9.19 -4.31
CA ASP A 42 -11.74 10.40 -5.16
C ASP A 42 -13.09 11.10 -5.03
N ALA A 43 -14.19 10.35 -5.09
CA ALA A 43 -15.53 10.88 -4.88
C ALA A 43 -15.69 11.49 -3.46
N MET A 44 -14.90 11.01 -2.50
CA MET A 44 -14.84 11.51 -1.13
C MET A 44 -13.77 12.60 -0.89
N GLY A 45 -13.16 13.13 -1.96
CA GLY A 45 -12.26 14.28 -1.90
C GLY A 45 -10.77 13.97 -1.69
N ALA A 46 -10.32 12.76 -2.06
CA ALA A 46 -8.90 12.45 -2.15
C ALA A 46 -8.16 13.36 -3.16
N LEU A 47 -6.86 13.52 -2.97
CA LEU A 47 -6.01 14.42 -3.77
C LEU A 47 -5.46 13.79 -5.05
N GLY A 48 -5.80 12.53 -5.34
CA GLY A 48 -5.20 11.78 -6.45
C GLY A 48 -3.79 11.26 -6.16
N LEU A 49 -3.33 11.26 -4.91
CA LEU A 49 -2.07 10.66 -4.50
C LEU A 49 -2.37 9.53 -3.51
N ALA A 50 -1.90 8.32 -3.80
CA ALA A 50 -2.23 7.16 -3.00
C ALA A 50 -1.10 6.13 -2.91
N VAL A 51 -1.25 5.24 -1.94
CA VAL A 51 -0.37 4.12 -1.64
C VAL A 51 -1.23 2.87 -1.58
N VAL A 52 -0.77 1.79 -2.19
CA VAL A 52 -1.43 0.48 -2.12
C VAL A 52 -0.41 -0.55 -1.66
N VAL A 53 -0.75 -1.36 -0.66
CA VAL A 53 0.11 -2.43 -0.15
C VAL A 53 -0.62 -3.75 -0.30
N LEU A 54 -0.10 -4.65 -1.14
CA LEU A 54 -0.49 -6.06 -1.14
C LEU A 54 0.37 -6.80 -0.14
N HIS A 55 -0.23 -7.41 0.87
CA HIS A 55 0.48 -8.17 1.89
C HIS A 55 0.04 -9.62 1.87
N LEU A 56 0.99 -10.52 1.56
CA LEU A 56 0.80 -11.96 1.64
C LEU A 56 1.28 -12.46 3.01
N GLY A 57 0.39 -12.45 4.00
CA GLY A 57 0.66 -13.01 5.33
C GLY A 57 0.69 -14.54 5.31
N ASP A 58 1.15 -15.17 6.38
CA ASP A 58 1.14 -16.64 6.51
C ASP A 58 -0.28 -17.21 6.62
N ASP A 59 -1.22 -16.41 7.13
CA ASP A 59 -2.61 -16.77 7.43
C ASP A 59 -3.61 -16.27 6.38
N ALA A 60 -3.34 -15.14 5.73
CA ALA A 60 -4.25 -14.53 4.77
C ALA A 60 -3.53 -13.57 3.81
N MET A 61 -4.27 -13.11 2.81
CA MET A 61 -3.93 -11.99 1.96
C MET A 61 -4.61 -10.72 2.47
N TYR A 62 -3.86 -9.62 2.51
CA TYR A 62 -4.34 -8.31 2.90
C TYR A 62 -4.05 -7.29 1.80
N LEU A 63 -4.94 -6.31 1.65
CA LEU A 63 -4.78 -5.19 0.74
C LEU A 63 -5.06 -3.91 1.51
N VAL A 64 -4.05 -3.06 1.63
CA VAL A 64 -4.17 -1.73 2.25
C VAL A 64 -4.20 -0.69 1.14
N VAL A 65 -5.19 0.20 1.19
CA VAL A 65 -5.33 1.34 0.29
C VAL A 65 -5.33 2.60 1.15
N GLN A 66 -4.33 3.46 0.95
CA GLN A 66 -4.26 4.76 1.59
C GLN A 66 -4.31 5.88 0.54
N SER A 67 -5.30 6.75 0.66
CA SER A 67 -5.43 7.95 -0.18
C SER A 67 -5.13 9.19 0.63
N TRP A 68 -4.25 10.05 0.14
CA TRP A 68 -4.05 11.38 0.73
C TRP A 68 -5.26 12.26 0.46
N ALA A 69 -5.71 13.00 1.47
CA ALA A 69 -6.90 13.84 1.41
C ALA A 69 -6.59 15.27 1.85
N LYS A 70 -7.59 16.15 1.68
CA LYS A 70 -7.53 17.54 2.15
C LYS A 70 -7.30 17.61 3.67
N ASP A 71 -6.93 18.80 4.14
CA ASP A 71 -6.77 19.11 5.57
C ASP A 71 -5.75 18.23 6.31
N PHE A 72 -4.69 17.81 5.61
CA PHE A 72 -3.61 16.98 6.14
C PHE A 72 -4.06 15.60 6.65
N GLN A 73 -5.13 15.06 6.06
CA GLN A 73 -5.70 13.76 6.40
C GLN A 73 -5.33 12.69 5.38
N SER A 74 -5.58 11.43 5.76
CA SER A 74 -5.58 10.30 4.83
C SER A 74 -6.82 9.44 5.06
N ARG A 75 -7.27 8.77 4.00
CA ARG A 75 -8.29 7.74 4.06
C ARG A 75 -7.57 6.39 4.01
N LEU A 76 -7.86 5.52 4.95
CA LEU A 76 -7.28 4.17 5.03
C LEU A 76 -8.39 3.14 4.89
N SER A 77 -8.22 2.20 3.97
CA SER A 77 -9.10 1.05 3.79
C SER A 77 -8.28 -0.22 3.75
N ILE A 78 -8.76 -1.25 4.43
CA ILE A 78 -8.07 -2.54 4.55
C ILE A 78 -9.05 -3.60 4.06
N PHE A 79 -8.55 -4.52 3.24
CA PHE A 79 -9.27 -5.70 2.79
C PHE A 79 -8.47 -6.93 3.20
N SER A 80 -9.16 -8.03 3.48
CA SER A 80 -8.54 -9.30 3.82
C SER A 80 -9.33 -10.47 3.22
N GLY A 81 -8.64 -11.55 2.88
CA GLY A 81 -9.22 -12.80 2.36
C GLY A 81 -8.21 -13.93 2.45
N MET A 82 -8.68 -15.18 2.49
CA MET A 82 -7.78 -16.34 2.44
C MET A 82 -7.06 -16.41 1.08
N GLU A 83 -7.83 -16.16 0.03
CA GLU A 83 -7.38 -16.10 -1.36
C GLU A 83 -7.69 -14.72 -1.96
N ALA A 84 -7.12 -14.42 -3.14
CA ALA A 84 -7.30 -13.13 -3.80
C ALA A 84 -8.77 -12.79 -4.08
N ASP A 85 -9.54 -13.76 -4.56
CA ASP A 85 -10.96 -13.58 -4.89
C ASP A 85 -11.86 -13.34 -3.66
N ASP A 86 -11.32 -13.62 -2.46
CA ASP A 86 -12.00 -13.48 -1.18
C ASP A 86 -11.69 -12.17 -0.46
N LEU A 87 -10.99 -11.21 -1.09
CA LEU A 87 -10.77 -9.90 -0.48
C LEU A 87 -12.10 -9.22 -0.13
N ARG A 88 -12.32 -8.96 1.15
CA ARG A 88 -13.46 -8.21 1.69
C ARG A 88 -12.98 -7.13 2.65
N PRO A 89 -13.72 -6.03 2.84
CA PRO A 89 -13.36 -5.01 3.81
C PRO A 89 -13.11 -5.63 5.19
N ALA A 90 -12.00 -5.25 5.81
CA ALA A 90 -11.66 -5.68 7.16
C ALA A 90 -12.67 -5.13 8.18
N PRO A 91 -12.82 -5.77 9.35
CA PRO A 91 -13.69 -5.29 10.41
C PRO A 91 -13.39 -3.84 10.82
N ILE A 92 -14.43 -3.08 11.15
CA ILE A 92 -14.32 -1.69 11.58
C ILE A 92 -13.41 -1.60 12.82
N GLY A 93 -12.48 -0.65 12.80
CA GLY A 93 -11.53 -0.41 13.89
C GLY A 93 -10.25 -1.24 13.82
N ALA A 94 -10.13 -2.17 12.87
CA ALA A 94 -8.86 -2.82 12.57
C ALA A 94 -7.86 -1.81 11.98
N GLY A 95 -6.65 -1.78 12.54
CA GLY A 95 -5.52 -1.05 11.98
C GLY A 95 -4.70 -1.91 11.03
N ALA A 96 -3.84 -1.27 10.23
CA ALA A 96 -2.89 -1.99 9.39
C ALA A 96 -1.89 -2.77 10.24
N CYS A 97 -1.44 -3.91 9.76
CA CYS A 97 -0.44 -4.77 10.38
C CYS A 97 0.87 -3.99 10.62
N VAL A 98 1.64 -4.39 11.63
CA VAL A 98 2.93 -3.76 11.98
C VAL A 98 3.91 -3.68 10.81
N TRP A 99 3.85 -4.65 9.88
CA TRP A 99 4.68 -4.66 8.66
C TRP A 99 4.19 -3.64 7.63
N GLU A 100 2.86 -3.50 7.48
CA GLU A 100 2.27 -2.48 6.60
C GLU A 100 2.51 -1.07 7.13
N GLN A 101 2.54 -0.90 8.46
CA GLN A 101 2.82 0.38 9.12
C GLN A 101 4.21 0.93 8.78
N GLU A 102 5.20 0.08 8.48
CA GLU A 102 6.51 0.55 8.03
C GLU A 102 6.40 1.30 6.70
N VAL A 103 5.67 0.73 5.73
CA VAL A 103 5.38 1.36 4.44
C VAL A 103 4.58 2.65 4.64
N LEU A 104 3.51 2.61 5.44
CA LEU A 104 2.67 3.80 5.68
C LEU A 104 3.44 4.92 6.39
N SER A 105 4.36 4.58 7.29
CA SER A 105 5.23 5.54 7.98
C SER A 105 6.23 6.19 7.00
N HIS A 106 6.87 5.38 6.15
CA HIS A 106 7.74 5.87 5.07
C HIS A 106 6.98 6.83 4.15
N GLU A 107 5.82 6.41 3.66
CA GLU A 107 5.03 7.22 2.73
C GLU A 107 4.51 8.50 3.35
N ARG A 108 4.18 8.50 4.64
CA ARG A 108 3.84 9.71 5.37
C ARG A 108 5.02 10.68 5.41
N ALA A 109 6.22 10.19 5.71
CA ALA A 109 7.43 11.02 5.74
C ALA A 109 7.77 11.57 4.34
N SER A 110 7.67 10.72 3.33
CA SER A 110 7.88 11.07 1.92
C SER A 110 6.88 12.13 1.45
N TYR A 111 5.59 11.95 1.74
CA TYR A 111 4.53 12.93 1.42
C TYR A 111 4.76 14.28 2.11
N VAL A 112 5.12 14.28 3.40
CA VAL A 112 5.44 15.53 4.11
C VAL A 112 6.64 16.23 3.50
N THR A 113 7.68 15.48 3.12
CA THR A 113 8.93 16.03 2.60
C THR A 113 8.74 16.62 1.20
N HIS A 114 8.15 15.86 0.29
CA HIS A 114 8.13 16.17 -1.14
C HIS A 114 6.84 16.86 -1.61
N ILE A 115 5.72 16.68 -0.89
CA ILE A 115 4.43 17.29 -1.29
C ILE A 115 4.05 18.46 -0.39
N LEU A 116 4.20 18.34 0.93
CA LEU A 116 3.86 19.40 1.88
C LEU A 116 5.05 20.32 2.25
N GLY A 117 6.23 20.04 1.70
CA GLY A 117 7.44 20.82 1.93
C GLY A 117 7.39 22.22 1.30
N ALA A 118 8.56 22.83 1.11
CA ALA A 118 8.67 24.18 0.54
C ALA A 118 8.21 24.27 -0.93
N GLY A 119 7.97 23.13 -1.58
CA GLY A 119 7.40 23.02 -2.92
C GLY A 119 6.82 21.62 -3.15
N VAL A 120 5.90 21.52 -4.11
CA VAL A 120 5.33 20.24 -4.55
C VAL A 120 6.26 19.63 -5.60
N ASP A 121 6.86 18.48 -5.26
CA ASP A 121 7.71 17.69 -6.14
C ASP A 121 7.16 16.26 -6.25
N ILE A 122 6.36 16.03 -7.29
CA ILE A 122 5.69 14.75 -7.52
C ILE A 122 6.67 13.67 -7.94
N ASP A 123 7.69 14.03 -8.73
CA ASP A 123 8.65 13.04 -9.24
C ASP A 123 9.55 12.57 -8.09
N ALA A 124 10.01 13.48 -7.22
CA ALA A 124 10.74 13.10 -6.01
C ALA A 124 9.90 12.21 -5.07
N TRP A 125 8.60 12.50 -4.90
CA TRP A 125 7.71 11.63 -4.12
C TRP A 125 7.54 10.23 -4.74
N LEU A 126 7.44 10.14 -6.07
CA LEU A 126 7.32 8.86 -6.77
C LEU A 126 8.61 8.03 -6.67
N ASP A 127 9.77 8.68 -6.73
CA ASP A 127 11.09 8.04 -6.69
C ASP A 127 11.49 7.60 -5.26
N ASP A 128 11.00 8.31 -4.23
CA ASP A 128 11.24 7.99 -2.82
C ASP A 128 10.38 6.82 -2.34
N ALA A 129 10.69 5.61 -2.79
CA ALA A 129 9.96 4.39 -2.47
C ALA A 129 10.75 3.47 -1.52
N LEU A 130 10.05 2.87 -0.56
CA LEU A 130 10.63 1.82 0.29
C LEU A 130 10.87 0.56 -0.54
N ASP A 131 12.07 -0.02 -0.45
CA ASP A 131 12.32 -1.31 -1.12
C ASP A 131 11.69 -2.46 -0.34
N THR A 132 10.45 -2.81 -0.69
CA THR A 132 9.72 -3.92 -0.07
C THR A 132 9.89 -5.25 -0.81
N ARG A 133 10.78 -5.31 -1.81
CA ARG A 133 11.02 -6.57 -2.53
C ARG A 133 11.54 -7.61 -1.54
N PRO A 134 11.16 -8.90 -1.69
CA PRO A 134 11.76 -9.96 -0.89
C PRO A 134 13.27 -9.91 -1.05
N GLN A 135 14.00 -9.54 0.00
CA GLN A 135 15.45 -9.47 -0.09
C GLN A 135 16.00 -10.88 -0.30
N PRO A 136 16.93 -11.08 -1.26
CA PRO A 136 17.64 -12.35 -1.37
C PRO A 136 18.38 -12.65 -0.07
N LYS A 137 18.51 -13.94 0.27
CA LYS A 137 19.16 -14.41 1.51
C LYS A 137 20.46 -13.65 1.80
N LEU A 138 20.46 -12.87 2.88
CA LEU A 138 21.66 -12.69 3.67
C LEU A 138 21.69 -13.89 4.62
N ASP A 139 22.67 -14.77 4.45
CA ASP A 139 22.83 -15.93 5.33
C ASP A 139 22.95 -15.46 6.80
N GLY A 140 21.99 -15.87 7.65
CA GLY A 140 21.96 -15.64 9.10
C GLY A 140 21.27 -14.33 9.51
N ILE A 141 20.33 -14.30 10.45
CA ILE A 141 20.42 -14.79 11.83
C ILE A 141 19.15 -15.61 12.20
N PRO A 142 19.26 -16.67 13.03
CA PRO A 142 18.10 -17.44 13.50
C PRO A 142 17.18 -16.56 14.37
N SER A 143 15.89 -16.56 14.05
CA SER A 143 14.84 -16.05 14.92
C SER A 143 14.87 -16.83 16.25
N GLY A 144 14.99 -16.08 17.34
CA GLY A 144 14.72 -16.56 18.69
C GLY A 144 13.60 -15.73 19.28
N THR A 145 12.44 -16.35 19.45
CA THR A 145 11.50 -16.37 20.59
C THR A 145 10.19 -16.98 20.11
#